data_AF-A0ABD3PTW2-F1
#
_entry.id   AF-A0ABD3PTW2-F1
#
_cell.length_a   1.000
_cell.length_b   1.000
_cell.length_c   1.000
_cell.angle_alpha   90.00
_cell.angle_beta   90.00
_cell.angle_gamma   90.00
#
_symmetry.space_group_name_H-M   'P 1'
#
loop_
_entity.id
_entity.type
_entity.pdbx_description
1 polymer ?
#
loop_
_entity_poly.entity_id
_entity_poly.type
_entity_poly.pdbx_seq_one_letter_code
_entity_poly.pdbx_strand_id
1 'polypeptide(L)'
;MANVRLNFHLRRGFAVIAGLALLSCAHRGIAFTPPHRGECRFFLDTADTDEWAALLPLGMFHGVTTDPALLEMADEACTVQNLHRLAGMALSRTNEFMCQTWGSTPEEMYENGMAISGRDRERIVVVVPVTARGAEAATMLSASGVRVCLTACHGSRQALAAASMGVEYIAPFIGRMTDNGRDGFDECAKMQSIVDGLGSDTRILVANLRDADTIADLAAEGLDTYTFSPAVARAFFDEPLTDDAAAELEKAAARGMNRCATRGSNGLRNMRCRLPAPRRFMGGGGGHQPISRSMEAELFQGHPKEPEGWETTIYLTYGSTVILLAFALGFAPDTSIKTWASGEARARLALQAEGKLDKPVFDDDDDDDDDDDDEGGEEDDMEGEDDDEEED
;
A
#
# COMPACT_ATOMS: atom_id res chain seq x y z
N MET A 1 -14.32 22.24 -52.06
CA MET A 1 -13.29 22.12 -53.10
C MET A 1 -11.95 22.46 -52.45
N ALA A 2 -10.95 21.56 -52.61
CA ALA A 2 -9.51 21.69 -52.28
C ALA A 2 -9.17 22.16 -50.84
N ASN A 3 -8.69 21.35 -49.88
CA ASN A 3 -7.67 20.29 -49.90
C ASN A 3 -6.27 20.81 -50.28
N VAL A 4 -5.24 20.34 -49.54
CA VAL A 4 -3.76 20.50 -49.69
C VAL A 4 -3.14 21.35 -48.56
N ARG A 5 -2.09 20.97 -47.82
CA ARG A 5 -1.24 19.77 -47.55
C ARG A 5 -0.42 20.17 -46.30
N LEU A 6 -0.37 19.40 -45.22
CA LEU A 6 0.59 18.32 -44.91
C LEU A 6 2.10 18.68 -44.94
N ASN A 7 2.72 18.36 -43.79
CA ASN A 7 4.06 17.81 -43.55
C ASN A 7 5.18 18.74 -43.07
N PHE A 8 5.72 18.54 -41.86
CA PHE A 8 6.64 17.46 -41.40
C PHE A 8 8.07 17.66 -41.90
N HIS A 9 8.99 18.06 -41.00
CA HIS A 9 10.35 17.54 -40.85
C HIS A 9 10.99 18.24 -39.62
N LEU A 10 11.14 17.54 -38.49
CA LEU A 10 12.28 16.68 -38.11
C LEU A 10 13.46 17.45 -37.46
N ARG A 11 13.59 17.22 -36.16
CA ARG A 11 14.79 16.71 -35.47
C ARG A 11 16.03 17.62 -35.31
N ARG A 12 16.35 17.78 -34.01
CA ARG A 12 17.66 17.64 -33.31
C ARG A 12 18.52 18.90 -33.14
N GLY A 13 18.82 19.19 -31.87
CA GLY A 13 20.08 19.85 -31.47
C GLY A 13 20.00 20.52 -30.09
N PHE A 14 20.94 20.16 -29.20
CA PHE A 14 21.38 20.87 -27.98
C PHE A 14 20.41 20.90 -26.78
N ALA A 15 20.59 20.18 -25.68
CA ALA A 15 21.77 19.90 -24.84
C ALA A 15 22.39 21.17 -24.22
N VAL A 16 22.07 21.35 -22.93
CA VAL A 16 22.85 21.99 -21.85
C VAL A 16 22.98 23.52 -21.89
N ILE A 17 22.39 24.19 -20.90
CA ILE A 17 23.05 25.15 -19.99
C ILE A 17 22.23 25.26 -18.68
N ALA A 18 22.95 25.07 -17.56
CA ALA A 18 22.79 25.48 -16.15
C ALA A 18 21.46 26.08 -15.65
N GLY A 19 20.98 25.84 -14.43
CA GLY A 19 21.71 25.56 -13.19
C GLY A 19 21.42 26.67 -12.17
N LEU A 20 20.86 26.28 -11.01
CA LEU A 20 20.62 27.08 -9.79
C LEU A 20 19.58 28.22 -9.85
N ALA A 21 18.36 27.94 -9.36
CA ALA A 21 17.80 28.62 -8.17
C ALA A 21 16.34 28.18 -7.96
N LEU A 22 16.13 27.20 -7.08
CA LEU A 22 15.01 27.17 -6.11
C LEU A 22 15.21 25.91 -5.27
N LEU A 23 16.20 25.99 -4.40
CA LEU A 23 16.34 25.15 -3.23
C LEU A 23 15.33 25.65 -2.19
N SER A 24 14.10 25.12 -2.22
CA SER A 24 13.24 25.07 -1.04
C SER A 24 12.16 23.99 -1.22
N CYS A 25 12.24 22.98 -0.35
CA CYS A 25 11.27 21.89 -0.18
C CYS A 25 11.16 20.84 -1.30
N ALA A 26 12.30 20.38 -1.82
CA ALA A 26 12.42 18.99 -2.27
C ALA A 26 12.73 18.09 -1.06
N HIS A 27 11.74 17.92 -0.17
CA HIS A 27 11.72 16.81 0.78
C HIS A 27 10.44 16.02 0.57
N ARG A 28 10.18 15.63 -0.68
CA ARG A 28 9.36 14.45 -0.95
C ARG A 28 10.29 13.25 -0.84
N GLY A 29 10.61 12.90 0.41
CA GLY A 29 10.90 11.51 0.72
C GLY A 29 9.74 10.67 0.19
N ILE A 30 10.05 9.46 -0.23
CA ILE A 30 9.06 8.46 -0.61
C ILE A 30 8.06 8.37 0.54
N ALA A 31 6.91 9.05 0.39
CA ALA A 31 5.85 9.02 1.36
C ALA A 31 5.21 7.65 1.22
N PHE A 32 5.71 6.73 2.04
CA PHE A 32 5.05 5.47 2.32
C PHE A 32 3.57 5.78 2.55
N THR A 33 2.72 5.21 1.69
CA THR A 33 1.27 5.32 1.78
C THR A 33 0.81 4.02 2.43
N PRO A 34 0.54 4.00 3.74
CA PRO A 34 0.07 2.79 4.41
C PRO A 34 -1.23 2.32 3.75
N PRO A 35 -1.33 1.05 3.34
CA PRO A 35 -2.59 0.51 2.86
C PRO A 35 -3.54 0.32 4.05
N HIS A 36 -4.76 0.84 3.88
CA HIS A 36 -6.01 0.51 4.55
C HIS A 36 -5.92 -0.02 6.00
N ARG A 37 -6.12 0.88 6.99
CA ARG A 37 -6.63 0.49 8.31
C ARG A 37 -7.90 -0.36 8.13
N GLY A 38 -8.01 -1.47 8.86
CA GLY A 38 -9.18 -2.35 8.83
C GLY A 38 -8.99 -3.70 8.12
N GLU A 39 -7.85 -3.94 7.47
CA GLU A 39 -7.47 -5.29 7.05
C GLU A 39 -6.68 -5.99 8.15
N CYS A 40 -7.13 -7.19 8.57
CA CYS A 40 -6.44 -7.99 9.58
C CYS A 40 -5.10 -8.50 9.05
N ARG A 41 -4.01 -8.26 9.79
CA ARG A 41 -2.65 -8.71 9.48
C ARG A 41 -2.11 -9.59 10.59
N PHE A 42 -1.93 -10.87 10.29
CA PHE A 42 -1.22 -11.80 11.16
C PHE A 42 0.23 -11.96 10.74
N PHE A 43 1.12 -11.94 11.71
CA PHE A 43 2.53 -12.24 11.56
C PHE A 43 2.88 -13.48 12.37
N LEU A 44 3.65 -14.38 11.76
CA LEU A 44 4.16 -15.56 12.46
C LEU A 44 5.46 -15.18 13.19
N ASP A 45 5.49 -15.35 14.51
CA ASP A 45 6.60 -14.95 15.37
C ASP A 45 7.57 -16.12 15.60
N THR A 46 8.47 -16.34 14.65
CA THR A 46 9.49 -17.40 14.74
C THR A 46 10.59 -17.20 13.68
N ALA A 47 11.80 -17.64 13.99
CA ALA A 47 12.89 -17.80 13.03
C ALA A 47 13.05 -19.25 12.53
N ASP A 48 12.25 -20.19 13.02
CA ASP A 48 12.29 -21.61 12.63
C ASP A 48 11.65 -21.81 11.24
N THR A 49 12.47 -22.26 10.29
CA THR A 49 12.03 -22.46 8.91
C THR A 49 11.15 -23.70 8.72
N ASP A 50 11.21 -24.68 9.61
CA ASP A 50 10.32 -25.86 9.57
C ASP A 50 8.90 -25.45 9.96
N GLU A 51 8.77 -24.56 10.96
CA GLU A 51 7.49 -23.95 11.31
C GLU A 51 6.93 -23.12 10.17
N TRP A 52 7.78 -22.40 9.43
CA TRP A 52 7.35 -21.67 8.24
C TRP A 52 6.82 -22.60 7.16
N ALA A 53 7.49 -23.74 6.93
CA ALA A 53 7.05 -24.74 5.96
C ALA A 53 5.69 -25.34 6.32
N ALA A 54 5.40 -25.50 7.61
CA ALA A 54 4.13 -26.04 8.10
C ALA A 54 2.98 -25.01 8.12
N LEU A 55 3.24 -23.78 8.57
CA LEU A 55 2.20 -22.81 8.91
C LEU A 55 1.92 -21.76 7.83
N LEU A 56 2.93 -21.31 7.07
CA LEU A 56 2.70 -20.32 6.00
C LEU A 56 1.73 -20.82 4.90
N PRO A 57 1.68 -22.12 4.55
CA PRO A 57 0.67 -22.63 3.61
C PRO A 57 -0.79 -22.47 4.04
N LEU A 58 -1.07 -22.22 5.33
CA LEU A 58 -2.43 -21.95 5.81
C LEU A 58 -3.01 -20.66 5.22
N GLY A 59 -2.16 -19.76 4.70
CA GLY A 59 -2.58 -18.57 3.95
C GLY A 59 -3.13 -17.42 4.80
N MET A 60 -3.09 -17.52 6.13
CA MET A 60 -3.57 -16.47 7.04
C MET A 60 -2.53 -15.40 7.39
N PHE A 61 -1.25 -15.64 7.08
CA PHE A 61 -0.14 -14.77 7.51
C PHE A 61 0.21 -13.72 6.45
N HIS A 62 0.16 -12.45 6.83
CA HIS A 62 0.66 -11.33 6.04
C HIS A 62 2.19 -11.29 6.03
N GLY A 63 2.83 -11.75 7.11
CA GLY A 63 4.28 -11.68 7.24
C GLY A 63 4.85 -12.59 8.32
N VAL A 64 6.15 -12.42 8.55
CA VAL A 64 6.91 -13.08 9.62
C VAL A 64 7.64 -12.01 10.42
N THR A 65 7.66 -12.18 11.74
CA THR A 65 8.49 -11.37 12.65
C THR A 65 9.60 -12.21 13.25
N THR A 66 10.78 -11.62 13.39
CA THR A 66 11.92 -12.23 14.06
C THR A 66 12.67 -11.21 14.89
N ASP A 67 13.36 -11.70 15.92
CA ASP A 67 14.24 -10.93 16.77
C ASP A 67 15.49 -11.78 17.13
N PRO A 68 16.53 -11.17 17.73
CA PRO A 68 17.74 -11.90 18.11
C PRO A 68 17.50 -13.10 19.04
N ALA A 69 16.49 -13.06 19.92
CA ALA A 69 16.19 -14.17 20.81
C ALA A 69 15.50 -15.33 20.07
N LEU A 70 14.61 -15.03 19.11
CA LEU A 70 14.00 -16.03 18.24
C LEU A 70 15.01 -16.68 17.31
N LEU A 71 15.99 -15.91 16.80
CA LEU A 71 17.12 -16.45 16.03
C LEU A 71 17.96 -17.41 16.88
N GLU A 72 18.28 -17.03 18.12
CA GLU A 72 19.02 -17.89 19.06
C GLU A 72 18.24 -19.19 19.36
N MET A 73 16.93 -19.10 19.59
CA MET A 73 16.08 -20.27 19.81
C MET A 73 16.02 -21.22 18.60
N ALA A 74 16.16 -20.69 17.39
CA ALA A 74 16.18 -21.45 16.14
C ALA A 74 17.59 -21.94 15.74
N ASP A 75 18.61 -21.71 16.57
CA ASP A 75 20.03 -21.99 16.25
C ASP A 75 20.52 -21.26 14.98
N GLU A 76 19.98 -20.07 14.73
CA GLU A 76 20.27 -19.24 13.57
C GLU A 76 21.20 -18.08 13.95
N ALA A 77 22.29 -17.90 13.19
CA ALA A 77 23.24 -16.82 13.46
C ALA A 77 22.62 -15.44 13.17
N CYS A 78 22.72 -14.53 14.14
CA CYS A 78 22.29 -13.13 13.98
C CYS A 78 23.30 -12.34 13.11
N THR A 79 23.15 -12.45 11.80
CA THR A 79 23.97 -11.74 10.81
C THR A 79 23.10 -11.23 9.68
N VAL A 80 23.52 -10.14 9.03
CA VAL A 80 22.79 -9.55 7.89
C VAL A 80 22.62 -10.56 6.75
N GLN A 81 23.66 -11.35 6.45
CA GLN A 81 23.60 -12.36 5.41
C GLN A 81 22.54 -13.43 5.71
N ASN A 82 22.47 -13.89 6.97
CA ASN A 82 21.48 -14.88 7.35
C ASN A 82 20.06 -14.30 7.35
N LEU A 83 19.88 -13.07 7.86
CA LEU A 83 18.61 -12.36 7.78
C LEU A 83 18.13 -12.17 6.34
N HIS A 84 19.04 -11.89 5.40
CA HIS A 84 18.70 -11.80 3.97
C HIS A 84 18.24 -13.16 3.40
N ARG A 85 18.87 -14.27 3.82
CA ARG A 85 18.43 -15.62 3.44
C ARG A 85 17.03 -15.90 3.97
N LEU A 86 16.82 -15.69 5.27
CA LEU A 86 15.55 -15.86 5.97
C LEU A 86 14.44 -15.00 5.36
N ALA A 87 14.70 -13.72 5.11
CA ALA A 87 13.78 -12.82 4.42
C ALA A 87 13.41 -13.35 3.03
N GLY A 88 14.37 -13.88 2.27
CA GLY A 88 14.10 -14.49 0.97
C GLY A 88 13.13 -15.67 1.04
N MET A 89 13.24 -16.51 2.07
CA MET A 89 12.34 -17.64 2.29
C MET A 89 10.95 -17.18 2.73
N ALA A 90 10.85 -16.31 3.74
CA ALA A 90 9.58 -15.79 4.24
C ALA A 90 8.80 -15.03 3.17
N LEU A 91 9.46 -14.11 2.45
CA LEU A 91 8.85 -13.26 1.40
C LEU A 91 8.49 -14.02 0.12
N SER A 92 8.81 -15.32 0.02
CA SER A 92 8.32 -16.18 -1.06
C SER A 92 6.85 -16.61 -0.87
N ARG A 93 6.34 -16.48 0.35
CA ARG A 93 4.98 -16.91 0.74
C ARG A 93 4.17 -15.81 1.44
N THR A 94 4.81 -14.71 1.82
CA THR A 94 4.23 -13.62 2.61
C THR A 94 4.59 -12.27 2.01
N ASN A 95 3.93 -11.20 2.49
CA ASN A 95 4.12 -9.85 2.00
C ASN A 95 5.24 -9.11 2.74
N GLU A 96 5.46 -9.42 4.02
CA GLU A 96 6.38 -8.67 4.88
C GLU A 96 7.28 -9.55 5.73
N PHE A 97 8.50 -9.08 5.96
CA PHE A 97 9.46 -9.68 6.88
C PHE A 97 9.98 -8.61 7.83
N MET A 98 9.72 -8.78 9.13
CA MET A 98 10.15 -7.84 10.16
C MET A 98 11.30 -8.44 10.95
N CYS A 99 12.39 -7.69 11.10
CA CYS A 99 13.53 -8.15 11.90
C CYS A 99 14.19 -7.01 12.67
N GLN A 100 14.63 -7.31 13.88
CA GLN A 100 15.21 -6.31 14.77
C GLN A 100 16.65 -5.94 14.38
N THR A 101 16.94 -4.65 14.40
CA THR A 101 18.33 -4.16 14.39
C THR A 101 19.00 -4.36 15.76
N TRP A 102 20.32 -4.21 15.80
CA TRP A 102 21.13 -4.31 17.00
C TRP A 102 22.20 -3.21 17.02
N GLY A 103 22.75 -2.95 18.20
CA GLY A 103 23.77 -1.92 18.41
C GLY A 103 23.64 -1.29 19.80
N SER A 104 24.76 -0.76 20.30
CA SER A 104 24.80 0.02 21.53
C SER A 104 24.52 1.50 21.26
N THR A 105 24.74 2.01 20.05
CA THR A 105 24.50 3.42 19.68
C THR A 105 23.43 3.57 18.59
N PRO A 106 22.82 4.76 18.44
CA PRO A 106 21.89 5.03 17.34
C PRO A 106 22.51 4.76 15.95
N GLU A 107 23.79 5.12 15.78
CA GLU A 107 24.52 4.95 14.52
C GLU A 107 24.71 3.48 14.18
N GLU A 108 25.12 2.66 15.15
CA GLU A 108 25.23 1.20 14.95
C GLU A 108 23.88 0.57 14.59
N MET A 109 22.79 0.97 15.27
CA MET A 109 21.44 0.51 14.96
C MET A 109 20.99 0.94 13.57
N TYR A 110 21.34 2.15 13.14
CA TYR A 110 21.07 2.67 11.81
C TYR A 110 21.86 1.91 10.75
N GLU A 111 23.15 1.71 10.92
CA GLU A 111 24.01 0.98 9.96
C GLU A 111 23.52 -0.46 9.78
N ASN A 112 23.25 -1.17 10.88
CA ASN A 112 22.70 -2.52 10.83
C ASN A 112 21.31 -2.53 10.19
N GLY A 113 20.43 -1.58 10.53
CA GLY A 113 19.10 -1.45 9.93
C GLY A 113 19.14 -1.18 8.43
N MET A 114 20.08 -0.34 7.97
CA MET A 114 20.31 -0.07 6.55
C MET A 114 20.82 -1.30 5.80
N ALA A 115 21.71 -2.08 6.42
CA ALA A 115 22.22 -3.32 5.84
C ALA A 115 21.11 -4.39 5.74
N ILE A 116 20.31 -4.53 6.79
CA ILE A 116 19.16 -5.45 6.85
C ILE A 116 18.14 -5.12 5.75
N SER A 117 17.68 -3.86 5.69
CA SER A 117 16.67 -3.41 4.72
C SER A 117 17.17 -3.39 3.27
N GLY A 118 18.49 -3.41 3.06
CA GLY A 118 19.11 -3.33 1.74
C GLY A 118 18.70 -4.42 0.74
N ARG A 119 18.20 -5.57 1.20
CA ARG A 119 17.70 -6.64 0.32
C ARG A 119 16.40 -6.26 -0.39
N ASP A 120 15.46 -5.68 0.34
CA ASP A 120 14.11 -5.38 -0.15
C ASP A 120 13.47 -4.33 0.75
N ARG A 121 13.66 -3.03 0.41
CA ARG A 121 13.16 -1.90 1.21
C ARG A 121 11.64 -1.79 1.23
N GLU A 122 10.96 -2.41 0.28
CA GLU A 122 9.50 -2.34 0.19
C GLU A 122 8.85 -3.36 1.10
N ARG A 123 9.48 -4.52 1.35
CA ARG A 123 8.88 -5.63 2.11
C ARG A 123 9.58 -5.95 3.43
N ILE A 124 10.78 -5.43 3.66
CA ILE A 124 11.48 -5.59 4.94
C ILE A 124 11.21 -4.40 5.85
N VAL A 125 10.73 -4.69 7.06
CA VAL A 125 10.51 -3.69 8.12
C VAL A 125 11.57 -3.87 9.19
N VAL A 126 12.32 -2.82 9.48
CA VAL A 126 13.36 -2.85 10.52
C VAL A 126 12.72 -2.56 11.87
N VAL A 127 12.87 -3.49 12.79
CA VAL A 127 12.33 -3.38 14.15
C VAL A 127 13.37 -2.72 15.06
N VAL A 128 12.96 -1.72 15.84
CA VAL A 128 13.85 -0.93 16.71
C VAL A 128 13.22 -0.79 18.11
N PRO A 129 13.94 -1.04 19.21
CA PRO A 129 13.39 -0.87 20.55
C PRO A 129 12.96 0.58 20.83
N VAL A 130 11.81 0.79 21.47
CA VAL A 130 11.25 2.12 21.79
C VAL A 130 11.95 2.81 22.97
N THR A 131 13.25 3.04 22.80
CA THR A 131 14.13 3.79 23.71
C THR A 131 14.52 5.14 23.08
N ALA A 132 15.12 6.07 23.83
CA ALA A 132 15.59 7.34 23.26
C ALA A 132 16.57 7.12 22.09
N ARG A 133 17.56 6.24 22.29
CA ARG A 133 18.56 5.89 21.26
C ARG A 133 17.92 5.17 20.07
N GLY A 134 16.96 4.29 20.35
CA GLY A 134 16.19 3.62 19.30
C GLY A 134 15.30 4.59 18.51
N ALA A 135 14.73 5.61 19.14
CA ALA A 135 13.95 6.64 18.46
C ALA A 135 14.81 7.51 17.54
N GLU A 136 16.03 7.84 17.95
CA GLU A 136 17.02 8.50 17.08
C GLU A 136 17.35 7.63 15.86
N ALA A 137 17.67 6.34 16.07
CA ALA A 137 17.95 5.40 14.97
C ALA A 137 16.73 5.23 14.04
N ALA A 138 15.52 5.10 14.59
CA ALA A 138 14.28 5.00 13.84
C ALA A 138 14.03 6.25 12.98
N THR A 139 14.36 7.44 13.50
CA THR A 139 14.28 8.70 12.75
C THR A 139 15.26 8.70 11.57
N MET A 140 16.51 8.29 11.79
CA MET A 140 17.53 8.19 10.73
C MET A 140 17.14 7.17 9.65
N LEU A 141 16.61 6.01 10.05
CA LEU A 141 16.14 4.96 9.15
C LEU A 141 14.94 5.43 8.32
N SER A 142 13.95 6.05 8.96
CA SER A 142 12.75 6.56 8.29
C SER A 142 13.10 7.67 7.30
N ALA A 143 14.01 8.59 7.66
CA ALA A 143 14.52 9.62 6.76
C ALA A 143 15.25 9.03 5.53
N SER A 144 15.76 7.81 5.66
CA SER A 144 16.42 7.05 4.58
C SER A 144 15.45 6.14 3.80
N GLY A 145 14.15 6.29 4.01
CA GLY A 145 13.10 5.52 3.33
C GLY A 145 13.00 4.06 3.77
N VAL A 146 13.51 3.71 4.96
CA VAL A 146 13.36 2.37 5.54
C VAL A 146 12.06 2.31 6.34
N ARG A 147 11.27 1.25 6.16
CA ARG A 147 10.07 0.98 6.95
C ARG A 147 10.48 0.56 8.37
N VAL A 148 9.88 1.18 9.39
CA VAL A 148 10.28 0.98 10.80
C VAL A 148 9.10 0.51 11.66
N CYS A 149 9.39 -0.45 12.54
CA CYS A 149 8.52 -0.88 13.64
C CYS A 149 9.19 -0.59 14.98
N LEU A 150 8.53 0.13 15.88
CA LEU A 150 9.02 0.34 17.24
C LEU A 150 8.57 -0.80 18.16
N THR A 151 9.50 -1.56 18.75
CA THR A 151 9.19 -2.73 19.60
C THR A 151 9.50 -2.51 21.08
N ALA A 152 9.19 -3.50 21.93
CA ALA A 152 9.32 -3.45 23.39
C ALA A 152 8.50 -2.30 24.00
N CYS A 153 7.33 -2.04 23.41
CA CYS A 153 6.39 -1.05 23.92
C CYS A 153 5.61 -1.64 25.11
N HIS A 154 5.50 -0.84 26.17
CA HIS A 154 4.79 -1.20 27.38
C HIS A 154 3.85 -0.10 27.85
N GLY A 155 3.59 0.96 27.08
CA GLY A 155 2.66 1.99 27.55
C GLY A 155 2.19 2.93 26.46
N SER A 156 0.94 3.37 26.58
CA SER A 156 0.22 4.20 25.60
C SER A 156 0.94 5.49 25.20
N ARG A 157 1.75 6.08 26.09
CA ARG A 157 2.59 7.24 25.76
C ARG A 157 3.60 6.95 24.63
N GLN A 158 4.06 5.70 24.52
CA GLN A 158 4.99 5.30 23.45
C GLN A 158 4.26 5.19 22.10
N ALA A 159 2.99 4.82 22.09
CA ALA A 159 2.17 4.86 20.86
C ALA A 159 1.97 6.30 20.36
N LEU A 160 1.78 7.26 21.27
CA LEU A 160 1.77 8.68 20.93
C LEU A 160 3.11 9.13 20.31
N ALA A 161 4.24 8.68 20.86
CA ALA A 161 5.56 8.98 20.30
C ALA A 161 5.73 8.38 18.90
N ALA A 162 5.34 7.11 18.70
CA ALA A 162 5.38 6.46 17.40
C ALA A 162 4.53 7.19 16.35
N ALA A 163 3.29 7.55 16.71
CA ALA A 163 2.40 8.33 15.86
C ALA A 163 3.00 9.69 15.48
N SER A 164 3.64 10.38 16.44
CA SER A 164 4.32 11.66 16.19
C SER A 164 5.55 11.51 15.28
N MET A 165 6.23 10.38 15.31
CA MET A 165 7.38 10.09 14.44
C MET A 165 6.96 9.64 13.03
N GLY A 166 5.70 9.26 12.84
CA GLY A 166 5.20 8.72 11.58
C GLY A 166 5.81 7.35 11.23
N VAL A 167 6.24 6.58 12.23
CA VAL A 167 6.69 5.19 12.00
C VAL A 167 5.50 4.31 11.65
N GLU A 168 5.76 3.23 10.92
CA GLU A 168 4.67 2.40 10.39
C GLU A 168 4.00 1.55 11.47
N TYR A 169 4.80 0.98 12.38
CA TYR A 169 4.28 0.07 13.41
C TYR A 169 4.81 0.45 14.78
N ILE A 170 4.01 0.15 15.81
CA ILE A 170 4.48 0.01 17.19
C ILE A 170 3.97 -1.30 17.78
N ALA A 171 4.87 -2.07 18.41
CA ALA A 171 4.61 -3.39 18.92
C ALA A 171 4.56 -3.44 20.47
N PRO A 172 3.36 -3.35 21.08
CA PRO A 172 3.20 -3.56 22.52
C PRO A 172 3.32 -5.04 22.90
N PHE A 173 3.99 -5.32 24.00
CA PHE A 173 4.11 -6.68 24.55
C PHE A 173 3.02 -6.94 25.58
N ILE A 174 1.85 -7.38 25.12
CA ILE A 174 0.65 -7.56 25.96
C ILE A 174 0.91 -8.57 27.08
N GLY A 175 1.43 -9.76 26.77
CA GLY A 175 1.72 -10.79 27.76
C GLY A 175 2.70 -10.32 28.83
N ARG A 176 3.76 -9.61 28.45
CA ARG A 176 4.72 -9.03 29.42
C ARG A 176 4.08 -7.99 30.33
N MET A 177 3.12 -7.19 29.86
CA MET A 177 2.41 -6.26 30.73
C MET A 177 1.54 -7.03 31.74
N THR A 178 0.80 -8.03 31.28
CA THR A 178 -0.04 -8.90 32.11
C THR A 178 0.79 -9.66 33.15
N ASP A 179 1.93 -10.24 32.75
CA ASP A 179 2.87 -10.97 33.63
C ASP A 179 3.40 -10.07 34.77
N ASN A 180 3.40 -8.74 34.59
CA ASN A 180 3.83 -7.76 35.58
C ASN A 180 2.65 -7.07 36.30
N GLY A 181 1.45 -7.66 36.27
CA GLY A 181 0.29 -7.19 37.01
C GLY A 181 -0.37 -5.93 36.45
N ARG A 182 -0.13 -5.62 35.17
CA ARG A 182 -0.78 -4.51 34.46
C ARG A 182 -1.84 -5.04 33.52
N ASP A 183 -2.87 -4.23 33.27
CA ASP A 183 -3.88 -4.56 32.27
C ASP A 183 -3.32 -4.32 30.86
N GLY A 184 -2.78 -5.36 30.25
CA GLY A 184 -2.23 -5.28 28.90
C GLY A 184 -3.30 -5.07 27.83
N PHE A 185 -4.50 -5.60 28.04
CA PHE A 185 -5.61 -5.50 27.09
C PHE A 185 -6.09 -4.06 26.98
N ASP A 186 -6.44 -3.45 28.12
CA ASP A 186 -6.88 -2.05 28.18
C ASP A 186 -5.79 -1.09 27.69
N GLU A 187 -4.52 -1.40 27.96
CA GLU A 187 -3.41 -0.58 27.46
C GLU A 187 -3.30 -0.63 25.93
N CYS A 188 -3.48 -1.80 25.31
CA CYS A 188 -3.51 -1.95 23.85
C CYS A 188 -4.73 -1.27 23.21
N ALA A 189 -5.93 -1.44 23.78
CA ALA A 189 -7.14 -0.75 23.33
C ALA A 189 -7.00 0.78 23.41
N LYS A 190 -6.38 1.27 24.48
CA LYS A 190 -6.06 2.69 24.63
C LYS A 190 -5.03 3.18 23.60
N MET A 191 -4.01 2.39 23.27
CA MET A 191 -3.07 2.72 22.19
C MET A 191 -3.78 2.88 20.86
N GLN A 192 -4.67 1.94 20.52
CA GLN A 192 -5.49 1.99 19.32
C GLN A 192 -6.33 3.28 19.28
N SER A 193 -7.04 3.59 20.37
CA SER A 193 -7.83 4.81 20.51
C SER A 193 -7.03 6.10 20.34
N ILE A 194 -5.79 6.15 20.84
CA ILE A 194 -4.89 7.30 20.68
C ILE A 194 -4.55 7.50 19.21
N VAL A 195 -4.14 6.43 18.54
CA VAL A 195 -3.72 6.49 17.15
C VAL A 195 -4.90 6.86 16.23
N ASP A 196 -6.07 6.26 16.46
CA ASP A 196 -7.30 6.61 15.74
C ASP A 196 -7.72 8.06 15.97
N GLY A 197 -7.68 8.52 17.23
CA GLY A 197 -8.02 9.90 17.58
C GLY A 197 -7.09 10.95 16.97
N LEU A 198 -5.86 10.56 16.62
CA LEU A 198 -4.90 11.42 15.91
C LEU A 198 -5.04 11.35 14.39
N GLY A 199 -5.83 10.40 13.86
CA GLY A 199 -5.83 10.07 12.43
C GLY A 199 -4.44 9.65 11.93
N SER A 200 -3.62 9.07 12.81
CA SER A 200 -2.28 8.60 12.46
C SER A 200 -2.40 7.29 11.69
N ASP A 201 -1.47 7.01 10.78
CA ASP A 201 -1.45 5.75 10.06
C ASP A 201 -0.64 4.65 10.76
N THR A 202 0.05 4.96 11.87
CA THR A 202 0.83 3.98 12.64
C THR A 202 -0.04 2.82 13.13
N ARG A 203 0.30 1.58 12.80
CA ARG A 203 -0.46 0.39 13.23
C ARG A 203 0.05 -0.16 14.56
N ILE A 204 -0.86 -0.63 15.41
CA ILE A 204 -0.52 -1.32 16.65
C ILE A 204 -0.32 -2.81 16.34
N LEU A 205 0.93 -3.26 16.28
CA LEU A 205 1.29 -4.68 16.09
C LEU A 205 1.32 -5.39 17.45
N VAL A 206 0.18 -5.90 17.92
CA VAL A 206 0.12 -6.54 19.24
C VAL A 206 0.99 -7.80 19.24
N ALA A 207 1.95 -7.85 20.16
CA ALA A 207 2.95 -8.91 20.24
C ALA A 207 2.94 -9.56 21.63
N ASN A 208 3.63 -10.71 21.75
CA ASN A 208 3.67 -11.51 22.99
C ASN A 208 2.29 -12.01 23.45
N LEU A 209 1.46 -12.42 22.49
CA LEU A 209 0.15 -13.04 22.72
C LEU A 209 0.33 -14.50 23.17
N ARG A 210 -0.57 -14.97 24.05
CA ARG A 210 -0.48 -16.30 24.68
C ARG A 210 -1.53 -17.29 24.17
N ASP A 211 -2.64 -16.78 23.63
CA ASP A 211 -3.80 -17.55 23.21
C ASP A 211 -4.52 -16.83 22.06
N ALA A 212 -5.31 -17.59 21.30
CA ALA A 212 -6.06 -17.09 20.15
C ALA A 212 -7.31 -16.29 20.56
N ASP A 213 -7.90 -16.59 21.72
CA ASP A 213 -9.10 -15.91 22.22
C ASP A 213 -8.83 -14.43 22.49
N THR A 214 -7.69 -14.10 23.12
CA THR A 214 -7.26 -12.72 23.33
C THR A 214 -7.13 -11.96 22.01
N ILE A 215 -6.72 -12.63 20.93
CA ILE A 215 -6.62 -12.00 19.60
C ILE A 215 -8.02 -11.65 19.07
N ALA A 216 -8.99 -12.57 19.22
CA ALA A 216 -10.37 -12.33 18.84
C ALA A 216 -10.99 -11.18 19.63
N ASP A 217 -10.74 -11.10 20.94
CA ASP A 217 -11.21 -10.02 21.80
C ASP A 217 -10.58 -8.67 21.41
N LEU A 218 -9.28 -8.62 21.16
CA LEU A 218 -8.61 -7.41 20.67
C LEU A 218 -9.13 -6.98 19.29
N ALA A 219 -9.46 -7.94 18.42
CA ALA A 219 -10.04 -7.65 17.11
C ALA A 219 -11.44 -7.05 17.23
N ALA A 220 -12.22 -7.48 18.23
CA ALA A 220 -13.52 -6.90 18.54
C ALA A 220 -13.40 -5.43 19.01
N GLU A 221 -12.28 -5.06 19.63
CA GLU A 221 -11.93 -3.68 20.01
C GLU A 221 -11.33 -2.85 18.85
N GLY A 222 -11.24 -3.41 17.64
CA GLY A 222 -10.79 -2.70 16.44
C GLY A 222 -9.28 -2.70 16.21
N LEU A 223 -8.51 -3.47 16.98
CA LEU A 223 -7.13 -3.77 16.61
C LEU A 223 -7.12 -4.69 15.39
N ASP A 224 -6.10 -4.56 14.54
CA ASP A 224 -6.08 -5.25 13.25
C ASP A 224 -4.74 -5.90 12.90
N THR A 225 -3.73 -5.82 13.78
CA THR A 225 -2.37 -6.27 13.47
C THR A 225 -1.79 -7.02 14.66
N TYR A 226 -1.34 -8.26 14.43
CA TYR A 226 -0.91 -9.17 15.50
C TYR A 226 0.31 -9.98 15.09
N THR A 227 1.20 -10.24 16.04
CA THR A 227 2.25 -11.23 15.91
C THR A 227 2.24 -12.22 17.06
N PHE A 228 2.33 -13.50 16.74
CA PHE A 228 2.20 -14.58 17.71
C PHE A 228 2.93 -15.85 17.30
N SER A 229 3.21 -16.69 18.29
CA SER A 229 4.04 -17.88 18.12
C SER A 229 3.36 -18.99 17.31
N PRO A 230 4.12 -19.97 16.79
CA PRO A 230 3.58 -21.16 16.13
C PRO A 230 2.55 -21.93 16.96
N ALA A 231 2.67 -21.92 18.29
CA ALA A 231 1.73 -22.58 19.18
C ALA A 231 0.35 -21.88 19.15
N VAL A 232 0.32 -20.56 19.25
CA VAL A 232 -0.92 -19.76 19.16
C VAL A 232 -1.52 -19.87 17.76
N ALA A 233 -0.67 -19.87 16.72
CA ALA A 233 -1.10 -20.07 15.34
C ALA A 233 -1.88 -21.38 15.14
N ARG A 234 -1.41 -22.49 15.73
CA ARG A 234 -2.12 -23.77 15.66
C ARG A 234 -3.42 -23.77 16.46
N ALA A 235 -3.45 -23.06 17.59
CA ALA A 235 -4.65 -22.98 18.44
C ALA A 235 -5.87 -22.38 17.72
N PHE A 236 -5.68 -21.54 16.68
CA PHE A 236 -6.80 -21.02 15.86
C PHE A 236 -7.67 -22.11 15.20
N PHE A 237 -7.10 -23.30 14.97
CA PHE A 237 -7.79 -24.42 14.31
C PHE A 237 -7.98 -25.62 15.24
N ASP A 238 -7.64 -25.50 16.52
CA ASP A 238 -7.75 -26.57 17.52
C ASP A 238 -9.09 -26.47 18.26
N GLU A 239 -10.18 -26.86 17.58
CA GLU A 239 -11.54 -26.85 18.16
C GLU A 239 -12.19 -28.24 18.04
N PRO A 240 -12.30 -29.00 19.16
CA PRO A 240 -12.82 -30.37 19.15
C PRO A 240 -14.23 -30.50 18.54
N LEU A 241 -15.10 -29.52 18.75
CA LEU A 241 -16.45 -29.56 18.16
C LEU A 241 -16.42 -29.42 16.64
N THR A 242 -15.42 -28.72 16.10
CA THR A 242 -15.22 -28.58 14.66
C THR A 242 -14.74 -29.89 14.04
N ASP A 243 -13.81 -30.58 14.70
CA ASP A 243 -13.30 -31.88 14.26
C ASP A 243 -14.41 -32.95 14.24
N ASP A 244 -15.21 -33.00 15.31
CA ASP A 244 -16.36 -33.91 15.39
C ASP A 244 -17.38 -33.62 14.27
N ALA A 245 -17.69 -32.33 14.05
CA ALA A 245 -18.60 -31.92 12.99
C ALA A 245 -18.06 -32.28 11.60
N ALA A 246 -16.77 -32.04 11.34
CA ALA A 246 -16.12 -32.41 10.08
C ALA A 246 -16.16 -33.92 9.84
N ALA A 247 -15.87 -34.73 10.86
CA ALA A 247 -15.94 -36.19 10.77
C ALA A 247 -17.37 -36.68 10.48
N GLU A 248 -18.39 -36.07 11.09
CA GLU A 248 -19.79 -36.41 10.80
C GLU A 248 -20.23 -36.02 9.38
N LEU A 249 -19.76 -34.89 8.87
CA LEU A 249 -20.00 -34.47 7.48
C LEU A 249 -19.39 -35.46 6.49
N GLU A 250 -18.16 -35.94 6.72
CA GLU A 250 -17.53 -36.96 5.89
C GLU A 250 -18.30 -38.29 5.91
N LYS A 251 -18.73 -38.73 7.10
CA LYS A 251 -19.61 -39.92 7.21
C LYS A 251 -20.91 -39.71 6.45
N ALA A 252 -21.50 -38.51 6.47
CA ALA A 252 -22.72 -38.20 5.73
C ALA A 252 -22.49 -38.24 4.21
N ALA A 253 -21.38 -37.69 3.72
CA ALA A 253 -20.99 -37.73 2.31
C ALA A 253 -20.82 -39.18 1.82
N ALA A 254 -20.11 -40.02 2.59
CA ALA A 254 -19.93 -41.44 2.29
C ALA A 254 -21.27 -42.19 2.21
N ARG A 255 -22.20 -41.93 3.14
CA ARG A 255 -23.56 -42.48 3.08
C ARG A 255 -24.31 -42.03 1.82
N GLY A 256 -24.14 -40.77 1.40
CA GLY A 256 -24.72 -40.22 0.18
C GLY A 256 -24.23 -40.91 -1.08
N MET A 257 -22.91 -41.09 -1.23
CA MET A 257 -22.29 -41.77 -2.36
C MET A 257 -22.76 -43.24 -2.47
N ASN A 258 -22.83 -43.94 -1.34
CA ASN A 258 -23.29 -45.35 -1.32
C ASN A 258 -24.78 -45.50 -1.66
N ARG A 259 -25.63 -44.52 -1.33
CA ARG A 259 -27.04 -44.49 -1.77
C ARG A 259 -27.18 -44.26 -3.27
N CYS A 260 -26.29 -43.47 -3.87
CA CYS A 260 -26.27 -43.27 -5.33
C CYS A 260 -25.81 -44.54 -6.06
N ALA A 261 -24.76 -45.21 -5.56
CA ALA A 261 -24.26 -46.47 -6.11
C ALA A 261 -25.28 -47.61 -6.02
N THR A 262 -26.04 -47.69 -4.92
CA THR A 262 -27.09 -48.72 -4.74
C THR A 262 -28.37 -48.44 -5.53
N ARG A 263 -28.72 -47.18 -5.82
CA ARG A 263 -29.79 -46.84 -6.79
C ARG A 263 -29.38 -47.10 -8.24
N GLY A 264 -28.11 -46.93 -8.58
CA GLY A 264 -27.56 -47.29 -9.90
C GLY A 264 -27.51 -48.80 -10.16
N SER A 265 -27.33 -49.63 -9.12
CA SER A 265 -27.24 -51.10 -9.28
C SER A 265 -28.58 -51.84 -9.14
N ASN A 266 -29.53 -51.33 -8.35
CA ASN A 266 -30.87 -51.93 -8.23
C ASN A 266 -31.90 -51.39 -9.25
N GLY A 267 -31.58 -50.36 -10.02
CA GLY A 267 -32.41 -49.88 -11.13
C GLY A 267 -32.41 -50.81 -12.36
N LEU A 268 -31.46 -51.75 -12.46
CA LEU A 268 -31.28 -52.61 -13.64
C LEU A 268 -31.69 -54.08 -13.45
N ARG A 269 -32.14 -54.49 -12.27
CA ARG A 269 -32.46 -55.92 -11.99
C ARG A 269 -33.93 -56.24 -11.74
N ASN A 270 -34.84 -55.27 -11.79
CA ASN A 270 -36.28 -55.55 -11.65
C ASN A 270 -37.21 -54.73 -12.57
N MET A 271 -36.70 -54.27 -13.72
CA MET A 271 -37.58 -54.01 -14.86
C MET A 271 -37.72 -55.29 -15.68
N ARG A 272 -38.64 -56.17 -15.27
CA ARG A 272 -39.35 -56.97 -16.28
C ARG A 272 -40.06 -55.95 -17.17
N CYS A 273 -39.45 -55.62 -18.30
CA CYS A 273 -40.12 -54.98 -19.42
C CYS A 273 -41.33 -55.86 -19.79
N ARG A 274 -42.49 -55.57 -19.21
CA ARG A 274 -43.76 -55.86 -19.85
C ARG A 274 -43.81 -54.95 -21.06
N LEU A 275 -43.28 -55.44 -22.17
CA LEU A 275 -43.54 -54.85 -23.48
C LEU A 275 -45.07 -54.83 -23.66
N PRO A 276 -45.72 -53.66 -23.73
CA PRO A 276 -47.05 -53.61 -24.26
C PRO A 276 -46.94 -53.95 -25.77
N ALA A 277 -47.78 -54.87 -26.23
CA ALA A 277 -47.88 -55.24 -27.64
C ALA A 277 -48.01 -53.98 -28.52
N PRO A 278 -47.44 -53.99 -29.75
CA PRO A 278 -47.42 -52.81 -30.59
C PRO A 278 -48.85 -52.52 -31.08
N ARG A 279 -49.51 -51.54 -30.46
CA ARG A 279 -50.65 -50.89 -31.10
C ARG A 279 -50.08 -50.00 -32.20
N ARG A 280 -50.33 -50.40 -33.45
CA ARG A 280 -50.18 -49.56 -34.64
C ARG A 280 -50.87 -48.23 -34.38
N PHE A 281 -50.11 -47.15 -34.29
CA PHE A 281 -50.59 -45.80 -34.47
C PHE A 281 -49.86 -45.22 -35.68
N MET A 282 -50.61 -45.12 -36.78
CA MET A 282 -50.24 -44.32 -37.94
C MET A 282 -50.33 -42.84 -37.52
N GLY A 283 -49.28 -42.07 -37.83
CA GLY A 283 -49.39 -40.62 -37.98
C GLY A 283 -48.47 -39.79 -37.09
N GLY A 284 -47.36 -39.32 -37.67
CA GLY A 284 -46.93 -37.92 -37.56
C GLY A 284 -46.01 -37.52 -36.41
N GLY A 285 -44.75 -37.22 -36.77
CA GLY A 285 -44.09 -35.97 -36.33
C GLY A 285 -43.15 -36.03 -35.12
N GLY A 286 -41.85 -35.84 -35.41
CA GLY A 286 -40.92 -35.03 -34.59
C GLY A 286 -40.54 -35.54 -33.22
N GLY A 287 -39.32 -36.08 -33.08
CA GLY A 287 -38.73 -36.39 -31.78
C GLY A 287 -38.57 -35.13 -30.91
N HIS A 288 -39.11 -35.20 -29.69
CA HIS A 288 -38.87 -34.23 -28.64
C HIS A 288 -38.48 -35.00 -27.37
N GLN A 289 -37.19 -34.96 -27.02
CA GLN A 289 -36.76 -35.35 -25.68
C GLN A 289 -37.29 -34.32 -24.68
N PRO A 290 -37.62 -34.70 -23.43
CA PRO A 290 -38.08 -33.74 -22.44
C PRO A 290 -36.91 -32.83 -22.07
N ILE A 291 -37.07 -31.55 -22.39
CA ILE A 291 -36.16 -30.47 -22.03
C ILE A 291 -36.31 -30.20 -20.52
N SER A 292 -35.20 -29.96 -19.80
CA SER A 292 -35.25 -29.67 -18.37
C SER A 292 -35.93 -28.32 -18.11
N ARG A 293 -36.68 -28.19 -17.00
CA ARG A 293 -37.36 -26.93 -16.60
C ARG A 293 -36.44 -25.70 -16.54
N SER A 294 -35.14 -25.89 -16.39
CA SER A 294 -34.13 -24.81 -16.45
C SER A 294 -33.94 -24.22 -17.85
N MET A 295 -34.25 -24.97 -18.90
CA MET A 295 -34.21 -24.54 -20.29
C MET A 295 -35.55 -23.95 -20.78
N GLU A 296 -36.64 -24.14 -20.03
CA GLU A 296 -37.95 -23.48 -20.25
C GLU A 296 -38.08 -22.14 -19.51
N ALA A 297 -37.06 -21.71 -18.76
CA ALA A 297 -37.06 -20.41 -18.11
C ALA A 297 -36.76 -19.31 -19.13
N GLU A 298 -37.77 -18.52 -19.49
CA GLU A 298 -37.59 -17.30 -20.29
C GLU A 298 -36.82 -16.27 -19.45
N LEU A 299 -35.49 -16.24 -19.61
CA LEU A 299 -34.56 -15.50 -18.76
C LEU A 299 -34.72 -13.96 -18.75
N PHE A 300 -35.66 -13.39 -19.50
CA PHE A 300 -35.84 -11.93 -19.59
C PHE A 300 -37.29 -11.49 -19.85
N GLN A 301 -38.29 -12.21 -19.34
CA GLN A 301 -39.62 -11.60 -19.26
C GLN A 301 -39.59 -10.49 -18.21
N GLY A 302 -39.88 -9.26 -18.65
CA GLY A 302 -39.83 -8.06 -17.83
C GLY A 302 -40.63 -8.24 -16.55
N HIS A 303 -39.92 -8.33 -15.42
CA HIS A 303 -40.52 -8.17 -14.11
C HIS A 303 -41.26 -6.82 -14.07
N PRO A 304 -42.51 -6.76 -13.58
CA PRO A 304 -43.14 -5.48 -13.32
C PRO A 304 -42.23 -4.72 -12.35
N LYS A 305 -41.62 -3.62 -12.82
CA LYS A 305 -40.85 -2.72 -11.96
C LYS A 305 -41.84 -2.02 -11.05
N GLU A 306 -41.97 -2.51 -9.83
CA GLU A 306 -42.60 -1.73 -8.77
C GLU A 306 -41.54 -0.76 -8.22
N PRO A 307 -41.87 0.53 -8.04
CA PRO A 307 -40.92 1.48 -7.48
C PRO A 307 -40.65 1.10 -6.02
N GLU A 308 -39.40 0.76 -5.73
CA GLU A 308 -38.98 0.22 -4.43
C GLU A 308 -38.73 1.31 -3.38
N GLY A 309 -39.17 2.55 -3.66
CA GLY A 309 -39.17 3.70 -2.74
C GLY A 309 -37.79 4.32 -2.51
N TRP A 310 -36.72 3.52 -2.54
CA TRP A 310 -35.34 3.98 -2.39
C TRP A 310 -34.87 4.84 -3.57
N GLU A 311 -35.45 4.66 -4.75
CA GLU A 311 -35.10 5.43 -5.96
C GLU A 311 -35.33 6.92 -5.73
N THR A 312 -36.40 7.29 -5.01
CA THR A 312 -36.71 8.68 -4.65
C THR A 312 -35.63 9.26 -3.75
N THR A 313 -35.17 8.49 -2.76
CA THR A 313 -34.10 8.91 -1.85
C THR A 313 -32.79 9.10 -2.60
N ILE A 314 -32.45 8.20 -3.52
CA ILE A 314 -31.28 8.33 -4.39
C ILE A 314 -31.40 9.57 -5.27
N TYR A 315 -32.52 9.78 -5.96
CA TYR A 315 -32.70 10.96 -6.83
C TYR A 315 -32.66 12.28 -6.06
N LEU A 316 -33.19 12.34 -4.84
CA LEU A 316 -33.08 13.53 -3.99
C LEU A 316 -31.64 13.78 -3.53
N THR A 317 -30.91 12.73 -3.17
CA THR A 317 -29.54 12.84 -2.67
C THR A 317 -28.57 13.25 -3.79
N TYR A 318 -28.63 12.60 -4.95
CA TYR A 318 -27.82 12.95 -6.11
C TYR A 318 -28.26 14.28 -6.75
N GLY A 319 -29.57 14.54 -6.79
CA GLY A 319 -30.10 15.81 -7.32
C GLY A 319 -29.67 17.01 -6.48
N SER A 320 -29.73 16.89 -5.15
CA SER A 320 -29.27 17.95 -4.23
C SER A 320 -27.77 18.20 -4.31
N THR A 321 -26.95 17.14 -4.46
CA THR A 321 -25.49 17.30 -4.63
C THR A 321 -25.14 17.99 -5.95
N VAL A 322 -25.83 17.69 -7.05
CA VAL A 322 -25.61 18.40 -8.33
C VAL A 322 -25.99 19.88 -8.23
N ILE A 323 -27.09 20.20 -7.54
CA ILE A 323 -27.50 21.60 -7.31
C ILE A 323 -26.47 22.33 -6.44
N LEU A 324 -25.98 21.70 -5.36
CA LEU A 324 -24.96 22.28 -4.51
C LEU A 324 -23.64 22.50 -5.25
N LEU A 325 -23.23 21.56 -6.11
CA LEU A 325 -22.03 21.68 -6.93
C LEU A 325 -22.17 22.80 -7.98
N ALA A 326 -23.34 22.91 -8.62
CA ALA A 326 -23.62 23.99 -9.56
C ALA A 326 -23.60 25.36 -8.88
N PHE A 327 -24.12 25.45 -7.64
CA PHE A 327 -24.07 26.67 -6.85
C PHE A 327 -22.63 27.01 -6.44
N ALA A 328 -21.84 26.02 -6.02
CA ALA A 328 -20.43 26.20 -5.69
C ALA A 328 -19.60 26.66 -6.90
N LEU A 329 -19.85 26.12 -8.09
CA LEU A 329 -19.20 26.56 -9.33
C LEU A 329 -19.68 27.94 -9.78
N GLY A 330 -20.94 28.30 -9.55
CA GLY A 330 -21.48 29.63 -9.85
C GLY A 330 -20.95 30.75 -8.95
N PHE A 331 -20.54 30.41 -7.72
CA PHE A 331 -19.90 31.32 -6.76
C PHE A 331 -18.39 31.09 -6.62
N ALA A 332 -17.80 30.23 -7.45
CA ALA A 332 -16.36 30.04 -7.45
C ALA A 332 -15.68 31.36 -7.84
N PRO A 333 -14.72 31.86 -7.05
CA PRO A 333 -14.01 33.08 -7.38
C PRO A 333 -13.29 32.90 -8.72
N ASP A 334 -13.45 33.86 -9.63
CA ASP A 334 -12.89 33.82 -10.97
C ASP A 334 -11.35 33.84 -10.89
N THR A 335 -10.71 32.67 -11.06
CA THR A 335 -9.25 32.49 -11.02
C THR A 335 -8.59 32.72 -12.37
N SER A 336 -9.33 33.27 -13.34
CA SER A 336 -8.81 33.71 -14.62
C SER A 336 -7.67 34.72 -14.44
N ILE A 337 -6.51 34.39 -15.03
CA ILE A 337 -5.32 35.26 -15.08
C ILE A 337 -5.66 36.69 -15.55
N LYS A 338 -6.69 36.85 -16.39
CA LYS A 338 -7.11 38.16 -16.92
C LYS A 338 -7.65 39.08 -15.83
N THR A 339 -8.36 38.54 -14.84
CA THR A 339 -9.02 39.32 -13.79
C THR A 339 -7.99 39.82 -12.77
N TRP A 340 -7.04 38.96 -12.39
CA TRP A 340 -5.95 39.29 -11.48
C TRP A 340 -4.92 40.25 -12.11
N ALA A 341 -4.50 39.99 -13.35
CA ALA A 341 -3.58 40.85 -14.08
C ALA A 341 -4.15 42.26 -14.32
N SER A 342 -5.47 42.41 -14.45
CA SER A 342 -6.10 43.73 -14.65
C SER A 342 -6.06 44.64 -13.41
N GLY A 343 -6.11 44.05 -12.21
CA GLY A 343 -6.05 44.80 -10.95
C GLY A 343 -4.65 45.33 -10.68
N GLU A 344 -3.64 44.48 -10.87
CA GLU A 344 -2.24 44.87 -10.69
C GLU A 344 -1.75 45.81 -11.81
N ALA A 345 -2.20 45.60 -13.06
CA ALA A 345 -1.91 46.53 -14.14
C ALA A 345 -2.56 47.91 -13.92
N ARG A 346 -3.80 47.98 -13.41
CA ARG A 346 -4.43 49.26 -13.03
C ARG A 346 -3.72 49.94 -11.87
N ALA A 347 -3.26 49.18 -10.87
CA ALA A 347 -2.49 49.71 -9.75
C ALA A 347 -1.13 50.26 -10.22
N ARG A 348 -0.43 49.57 -11.13
CA ARG A 348 0.82 50.04 -11.73
C ARG A 348 0.63 51.28 -12.61
N LEU A 349 -0.44 51.35 -13.40
CA LEU A 349 -0.79 52.54 -14.18
C LEU A 349 -1.14 53.74 -13.29
N ALA A 350 -1.84 53.53 -12.18
CA ALA A 350 -2.13 54.59 -11.21
C ALA A 350 -0.84 55.11 -10.53
N LEU A 351 0.09 54.21 -10.19
CA LEU A 351 1.38 54.59 -9.60
C LEU A 351 2.33 55.26 -10.60
N GLN A 352 2.27 54.89 -11.89
CA GLN A 352 2.93 55.62 -12.98
C GLN A 352 2.34 57.02 -13.18
N ALA A 353 1.01 57.17 -13.11
CA ALA A 353 0.35 58.47 -13.18
C ALA A 353 0.72 59.39 -11.99
N GLU A 354 1.02 58.81 -10.82
CA GLU A 354 1.58 59.52 -9.66
C GLU A 354 3.09 59.77 -9.74
N GLY A 355 3.77 59.32 -10.80
CA GLY A 355 5.20 59.56 -11.04
C GLY A 355 6.15 58.80 -10.10
N LYS A 356 5.70 57.71 -9.47
CA LYS A 356 6.49 56.94 -8.49
C LYS A 356 7.14 55.67 -9.05
N LEU A 357 6.97 55.38 -10.34
CA LEU A 357 7.52 54.20 -11.01
C LEU A 357 8.19 54.62 -12.31
N ASP A 358 9.46 54.23 -12.50
CA ASP A 358 10.22 54.50 -13.72
C ASP A 358 9.76 53.58 -14.87
N LYS A 359 10.05 53.96 -16.12
CA LYS A 359 9.53 53.28 -17.33
C LYS A 359 9.86 51.77 -17.35
N PRO A 360 8.97 50.92 -17.92
CA PRO A 360 9.27 49.50 -18.06
C PRO A 360 10.37 49.31 -19.11
N VAL A 361 11.45 48.64 -18.70
CA VAL A 361 12.49 48.13 -19.59
C VAL A 361 11.93 46.87 -20.25
N PHE A 362 11.47 47.01 -21.48
CA PHE A 362 11.50 45.93 -22.45
C PHE A 362 12.76 46.22 -23.27
N ASP A 363 13.80 45.40 -23.09
CA ASP A 363 14.95 45.40 -23.99
C ASP A 363 14.45 44.75 -25.30
N ASP A 364 14.17 45.61 -26.28
CA ASP A 364 14.10 45.25 -27.70
C ASP A 364 15.54 45.35 -28.24
N ASP A 365 16.34 44.29 -28.09
CA ASP A 365 17.60 44.12 -28.84
C ASP A 365 17.33 43.14 -29.98
N ASP A 366 16.82 43.65 -31.10
CA ASP A 366 16.83 43.01 -32.42
C ASP A 366 16.76 44.14 -33.46
N ASP A 367 17.89 44.81 -33.71
CA ASP A 367 18.17 45.62 -34.92
C ASP A 367 19.71 45.51 -35.14
N ASP A 368 20.14 44.72 -36.12
CA ASP A 368 20.73 45.19 -37.39
C ASP A 368 22.26 45.38 -37.30
N ASP A 369 23.01 44.51 -37.98
CA ASP A 369 24.20 44.92 -38.75
C ASP A 369 24.52 43.83 -39.79
N ASP A 370 24.19 44.18 -41.04
CA ASP A 370 24.49 43.50 -42.29
C ASP A 370 26.00 43.54 -42.62
N ASP A 371 26.43 42.53 -43.38
CA ASP A 371 27.37 42.53 -44.52
C ASP A 371 28.55 43.54 -44.55
N ASP A 372 29.79 43.03 -44.69
CA ASP A 372 30.50 43.07 -45.99
C ASP A 372 31.98 42.61 -45.90
N ASP A 373 32.43 42.17 -47.06
CA ASP A 373 33.69 41.52 -47.40
C ASP A 373 34.96 42.42 -47.38
N ASP A 374 36.10 41.71 -47.41
CA ASP A 374 37.29 41.97 -48.25
C ASP A 374 38.47 42.87 -47.82
N GLU A 375 39.64 42.34 -48.20
CA GLU A 375 40.96 42.95 -48.51
C GLU A 375 41.79 43.75 -47.46
N GLY A 376 42.99 43.21 -47.17
CA GLY A 376 44.25 43.83 -47.63
C GLY A 376 45.10 44.70 -46.68
N GLY A 377 46.41 44.40 -46.62
CA GLY A 377 47.53 45.24 -46.12
C GLY A 377 48.14 44.74 -44.80
N GLU A 378 49.39 44.24 -44.68
CA GLU A 378 50.69 44.93 -44.88
C GLU A 378 50.67 46.35 -44.27
N GLU A 379 51.55 46.79 -43.39
CA GLU A 379 52.95 46.45 -43.06
C GLU A 379 53.33 47.20 -41.75
N ASP A 380 54.56 46.99 -41.30
CA ASP A 380 55.40 47.87 -40.46
C ASP A 380 55.46 47.67 -38.92
N ASP A 381 56.48 46.89 -38.52
CA ASP A 381 57.68 47.34 -37.80
C ASP A 381 57.57 48.52 -36.81
N MET A 382 57.94 48.25 -35.55
CA MET A 382 58.99 48.93 -34.76
C MET A 382 58.91 48.40 -33.32
N GLU A 383 59.90 47.62 -32.88
CA GLU A 383 61.08 48.09 -32.12
C GLU A 383 60.77 48.45 -30.66
N GLY A 384 61.64 47.98 -29.77
CA GLY A 384 61.82 48.50 -28.42
C GLY A 384 61.43 47.48 -27.36
N GLU A 385 62.28 46.53 -27.02
CA GLU A 385 63.35 46.69 -26.03
C GLU A 385 62.81 46.87 -24.59
N ASP A 386 63.23 45.90 -23.79
CA ASP A 386 63.90 46.11 -22.51
C ASP A 386 63.15 45.82 -21.20
N ASP A 387 63.94 45.09 -20.42
CA ASP A 387 64.06 45.05 -18.98
C ASP A 387 63.23 44.02 -18.20
N ASP A 388 63.76 42.80 -18.24
CA ASP A 388 64.60 42.21 -17.17
C ASP A 388 64.13 42.25 -15.70
N GLU A 389 64.56 41.16 -15.05
CA GLU A 389 64.75 40.89 -13.62
C GLU A 389 63.49 40.51 -12.82
N GLU A 390 63.31 39.22 -12.52
CA GLU A 390 64.00 38.46 -11.46
C GLU A 390 63.89 39.13 -10.08
N GLU A 391 63.07 38.56 -9.20
CA GLU A 391 63.53 37.80 -8.03
C GLU A 391 62.32 37.39 -7.16
N ASP A 392 62.31 36.10 -6.83
CA ASP A 392 61.71 35.38 -5.69
C ASP A 392 60.19 35.28 -5.45
#